data_AF-A0A0A1ZD55-F1
#
_entry.id   AF-A0A0A1ZD55-F1
#
_cell.length_a   1.000
_cell.length_b   1.000
_cell.length_c   1.000
_cell.angle_alpha   90.00
_cell.angle_beta   90.00
_cell.angle_gamma   90.00
#
_symmetry.space_group_name_H-M   'P 1'
#
loop_
_entity.id
_entity.type
_entity.pdbx_description
1 polymer ?
#
loop_
_entity_poly.entity_id
_entity_poly.type
_entity_poly.pdbx_seq_one_letter_code
_entity_poly.pdbx_strand_id
1 'polypeptide(L)'
;MLSCSKYYYLMSINYLKRISKLLGIGLFISFSLFEINTVNNQIKAEKKLVAASEKDLFLYRQMGASYLCIASKADVDFNKGLGIASATFANVITGKHGGAIKELGNEKLDQKKLYNAGTFQIVGSALDICPESIPKNIKNDYEKRLKQLVKGSKK
;
A
#
# COMPACT_ATOMS: atom_id res chain seq x y z
N MET A 1 -24.55 -13.33 70.30
CA MET A 1 -24.88 -13.79 68.93
C MET A 1 -23.89 -13.17 67.95
N LEU A 2 -22.74 -13.82 67.72
CA LEU A 2 -21.79 -13.42 66.68
C LEU A 2 -22.34 -13.89 65.34
N SER A 3 -22.78 -12.94 64.52
CA SER A 3 -23.47 -13.20 63.26
C SER A 3 -22.57 -13.98 62.28
N CYS A 4 -23.08 -15.15 61.88
CA CYS A 4 -22.51 -16.14 60.95
C CYS A 4 -22.03 -15.54 59.60
N SER A 5 -22.46 -14.32 59.27
CA SER A 5 -22.15 -13.61 58.03
C SER A 5 -20.67 -13.20 57.89
N LYS A 6 -19.98 -12.85 58.99
CA LYS A 6 -18.58 -12.37 58.93
C LYS A 6 -17.56 -13.50 58.63
N TYR A 7 -17.90 -14.73 58.99
CA TYR A 7 -17.05 -15.90 58.79
C TYR A 7 -17.09 -16.41 57.34
N TYR A 8 -18.25 -16.34 56.69
CA TYR A 8 -18.42 -16.70 55.27
C TYR A 8 -17.62 -15.78 54.33
N TYR A 9 -17.53 -14.49 54.65
CA TYR A 9 -16.82 -13.50 53.83
C TYR A 9 -15.30 -13.71 53.84
N LEU A 10 -14.71 -13.97 55.02
CA LEU A 10 -13.27 -14.25 55.16
C LEU A 10 -12.85 -15.59 54.54
N MET A 11 -13.73 -16.60 54.58
CA MET A 11 -13.48 -17.91 53.95
C MET A 11 -13.52 -17.84 52.42
N SER A 12 -14.39 -16.99 51.86
CA SER A 12 -14.54 -16.80 50.41
C SER A 12 -13.33 -16.09 49.77
N ILE A 13 -12.73 -15.10 50.45
CA ILE A 13 -11.56 -14.35 49.96
C ILE A 13 -10.30 -15.24 49.88
N ASN A 14 -10.08 -16.09 50.87
CA ASN A 14 -8.91 -16.99 50.87
C ASN A 14 -9.01 -18.11 49.81
N TYR A 15 -10.24 -18.57 49.50
CA TYR A 15 -10.49 -19.56 48.46
C TYR A 15 -10.23 -19.00 47.05
N LEU A 16 -10.72 -17.78 46.77
CA LEU A 16 -10.51 -17.10 45.49
C LEU A 16 -9.02 -16.81 45.21
N LYS A 17 -8.25 -16.47 46.25
CA LYS A 17 -6.80 -16.22 46.17
C LYS A 17 -5.98 -17.50 45.95
N ARG A 18 -6.52 -18.67 46.30
CA ARG A 18 -5.90 -19.99 46.08
C ARG A 18 -6.17 -20.50 44.67
N ILE A 19 -7.36 -20.23 44.11
CA ILE A 19 -7.73 -20.57 42.73
C ILE A 19 -6.95 -19.70 41.73
N SER A 20 -6.74 -18.42 42.00
CA SER A 20 -5.96 -17.55 41.10
C SER A 20 -4.49 -17.97 40.97
N LYS A 21 -3.89 -18.55 42.03
CA LYS A 21 -2.54 -19.13 41.98
C LYS A 21 -2.47 -20.41 41.12
N LEU A 22 -3.54 -21.20 41.07
CA LEU A 22 -3.59 -22.44 40.28
C LEU A 22 -3.90 -22.18 38.79
N LEU A 23 -4.70 -21.16 38.49
CA LEU A 23 -4.98 -20.75 37.10
C LEU A 23 -3.77 -20.08 36.42
N GLY A 24 -2.91 -19.41 37.18
CA GLY A 24 -1.70 -18.79 36.63
C GLY A 24 -0.70 -19.80 36.07
N ILE A 25 -0.51 -20.94 36.75
CA ILE A 25 0.53 -21.92 36.39
C ILE A 25 0.13 -22.77 35.17
N GLY A 26 -1.17 -23.08 34.99
CA GLY A 26 -1.66 -23.83 33.83
C GLY A 26 -1.59 -23.04 32.51
N LEU A 27 -1.76 -21.72 32.55
CA LEU A 27 -1.75 -20.85 31.37
C LEU A 27 -0.35 -20.67 30.75
N PHE A 28 0.72 -20.77 31.54
CA PHE A 28 2.09 -20.67 31.03
C PHE A 28 2.55 -21.93 30.28
N ILE A 29 2.07 -23.12 30.67
CA ILE A 29 2.47 -24.39 30.04
C ILE A 29 1.82 -24.56 28.65
N SER A 30 0.62 -24.00 28.46
CA SER A 30 -0.05 -23.99 27.16
C SER A 30 0.62 -23.09 26.12
N PHE A 31 1.34 -22.05 26.56
CA PHE A 31 2.01 -21.11 25.67
C PHE A 31 3.35 -21.63 25.13
N SER A 32 4.04 -22.50 25.87
CA SER A 32 5.34 -23.05 25.47
C SER A 32 5.25 -24.25 24.50
N LEU A 33 4.06 -24.81 24.26
CA LEU A 33 3.86 -25.87 23.26
C LEU A 33 3.36 -25.35 21.91
N PHE A 34 3.17 -24.04 21.75
CA PHE A 34 2.83 -23.39 20.48
C PHE A 34 4.06 -22.94 19.67
N GLU A 35 5.26 -23.41 20.01
CA GLU A 35 6.37 -23.43 19.06
C GLU A 35 6.14 -24.55 18.05
N ILE A 36 5.15 -24.33 17.20
CA ILE A 36 4.94 -25.11 15.99
C ILE A 36 6.21 -24.94 15.17
N ASN A 37 6.92 -26.06 14.98
CA ASN A 37 7.93 -26.27 13.95
C ASN A 37 7.33 -25.88 12.60
N THR A 38 7.34 -24.59 12.29
CA THR A 38 7.13 -24.07 10.96
C THR A 38 8.44 -24.30 10.23
N VAL A 39 8.66 -25.59 9.90
CA VAL A 39 9.57 -25.97 8.81
C VAL A 39 9.25 -25.05 7.66
N ASN A 40 10.29 -24.33 7.26
CA ASN A 40 10.40 -23.26 6.29
C ASN A 40 9.91 -23.64 4.88
N ASN A 41 8.68 -24.12 4.76
CA ASN A 41 7.92 -23.97 3.54
C ASN A 41 7.48 -22.51 3.54
N GLN A 42 8.38 -21.64 3.08
CA GLN A 42 7.92 -20.42 2.42
C GLN A 42 6.89 -20.90 1.41
N ILE A 43 5.61 -20.74 1.74
CA ILE A 43 4.56 -20.80 0.75
C ILE A 43 4.89 -19.61 -0.16
N LYS A 44 5.77 -19.83 -1.14
CA LYS A 44 5.79 -19.04 -2.35
C LYS A 44 4.42 -19.31 -2.92
N ALA A 45 3.46 -18.47 -2.54
CA ALA A 45 2.29 -18.26 -3.34
C ALA A 45 2.87 -17.83 -4.69
N GLU A 46 3.01 -18.79 -5.61
CA GLU A 46 3.27 -18.51 -7.00
C GLU A 46 1.98 -17.88 -7.53
N LYS A 47 1.78 -16.63 -7.11
CA LYS A 47 0.60 -15.86 -7.45
C LYS A 47 0.80 -15.58 -8.92
N LYS A 48 0.05 -16.26 -9.77
CA LYS A 48 -0.01 -15.96 -11.21
C LYS A 48 -0.46 -14.50 -11.31
N LEU A 49 0.51 -13.59 -11.38
CA LEU A 49 0.25 -12.16 -11.34
C LEU A 49 -0.52 -11.82 -12.62
N VAL A 50 -1.72 -11.29 -12.44
CA VAL A 50 -2.57 -10.87 -13.55
C VAL A 50 -2.00 -9.54 -14.06
N ALA A 51 -1.80 -9.43 -15.37
CA ALA A 51 -1.35 -8.18 -15.98
C ALA A 51 -2.30 -7.03 -15.63
N ALA A 52 -1.75 -5.83 -15.43
CA ALA A 52 -2.54 -4.63 -15.15
C ALA A 52 -3.47 -4.36 -16.33
N SER A 53 -4.77 -4.18 -16.05
CA SER A 53 -5.74 -3.77 -17.06
C SER A 53 -5.74 -2.24 -17.25
N GLU A 54 -6.32 -1.75 -18.34
CA GLU A 54 -6.59 -0.33 -18.52
C GLU A 54 -7.29 0.31 -17.31
N LYS A 55 -8.25 -0.39 -16.67
CA LYS A 55 -8.94 0.11 -15.47
C LYS A 55 -8.00 0.25 -14.27
N ASP A 56 -7.07 -0.69 -14.10
CA ASP A 56 -6.04 -0.59 -13.07
C ASP A 56 -5.11 0.59 -13.35
N LEU A 57 -4.63 0.74 -14.59
CA LEU A 57 -3.75 1.84 -15.00
C LEU A 57 -4.44 3.20 -14.83
N PHE A 58 -5.70 3.30 -15.24
CA PHE A 58 -6.54 4.48 -15.01
C PHE A 58 -6.64 4.81 -13.53
N LEU A 59 -6.96 3.82 -12.69
CA LEU A 59 -7.05 4.03 -11.26
C LEU A 59 -5.71 4.55 -10.69
N TYR A 60 -4.59 3.90 -11.02
CA TYR A 60 -3.29 4.25 -10.46
C TYR A 60 -2.81 5.64 -10.90
N ARG A 61 -3.03 6.03 -12.18
CA ARG A 61 -2.67 7.39 -12.63
C ARG A 61 -3.55 8.45 -11.98
N GLN A 62 -4.85 8.21 -11.81
CA GLN A 62 -5.75 9.16 -11.15
C GLN A 62 -5.43 9.29 -9.66
N MET A 63 -5.07 8.19 -8.99
CA MET A 63 -4.57 8.24 -7.61
C MET A 63 -3.29 9.06 -7.50
N GLY A 64 -2.32 8.83 -8.40
CA GLY A 64 -1.08 9.60 -8.44
C GLY A 64 -1.31 11.09 -8.69
N ALA A 65 -2.21 11.44 -9.62
CA ALA A 65 -2.58 12.81 -9.91
C ALA A 65 -3.28 13.49 -8.72
N SER A 66 -4.25 12.81 -8.09
CA SER A 66 -4.93 13.30 -6.89
C SER A 66 -3.94 13.58 -5.76
N TYR A 67 -3.03 12.63 -5.49
CA TYR A 67 -1.96 12.83 -4.50
C TYR A 67 -1.10 14.04 -4.85
N LEU A 68 -0.63 14.16 -6.10
CA LEU A 68 0.21 15.27 -6.55
C LEU A 68 -0.50 16.62 -6.37
N CYS A 69 -1.79 16.71 -6.72
CA CYS A 69 -2.60 17.91 -6.54
C CYS A 69 -2.68 18.34 -5.07
N ILE A 70 -2.95 17.37 -4.18
CA ILE A 70 -3.06 17.62 -2.73
C ILE A 70 -1.70 18.01 -2.15
N ALA A 71 -0.65 17.27 -2.49
CA ALA A 71 0.71 17.53 -2.02
C ALA A 71 1.20 18.93 -2.43
N SER A 72 0.93 19.33 -3.68
CA SER A 72 1.28 20.66 -4.18
C SER A 72 0.56 21.79 -3.42
N LYS A 73 -0.70 21.57 -3.00
CA LYS A 73 -1.46 22.52 -2.18
C LYS A 73 -1.05 22.53 -0.71
N ALA A 74 -0.40 21.47 -0.25
CA ALA A 74 0.15 21.35 1.10
C ALA A 74 1.64 21.76 1.16
N ASP A 75 2.11 22.55 0.19
CA ASP A 75 3.48 23.06 0.09
C ASP A 75 4.58 21.97 0.09
N VAL A 76 4.24 20.76 -0.34
CA VAL A 76 5.25 19.75 -0.65
C VAL A 76 5.91 20.13 -1.98
N ASP A 77 7.25 20.10 -2.03
CA ASP A 77 8.00 20.31 -3.26
C ASP A 77 7.40 19.49 -4.42
N PHE A 78 7.10 20.15 -5.53
CA PHE A 78 6.38 19.54 -6.64
C PHE A 78 7.12 18.31 -7.19
N ASN A 79 8.44 18.41 -7.35
CA ASN A 79 9.24 17.31 -7.91
C ASN A 79 9.29 16.12 -6.94
N LYS A 80 9.37 16.39 -5.63
CA LYS A 80 9.26 15.36 -4.59
C LYS A 80 7.90 14.68 -4.62
N GLY A 81 6.81 15.45 -4.67
CA GLY A 81 5.44 14.92 -4.77
C GLY A 81 5.26 14.06 -6.03
N LEU A 82 5.73 14.55 -7.18
CA LEU A 82 5.67 13.83 -8.45
C LEU A 82 6.52 12.55 -8.40
N GLY A 83 7.69 12.60 -7.77
CA GLY A 83 8.56 11.46 -7.58
C GLY A 83 7.91 10.36 -6.73
N ILE A 84 7.26 10.73 -5.63
CA ILE A 84 6.51 9.79 -4.77
C ILE A 84 5.35 9.16 -5.54
N ALA A 85 4.56 9.98 -6.24
CA ALA A 85 3.44 9.51 -7.05
C ALA A 85 3.88 8.52 -8.13
N SER A 86 4.96 8.86 -8.86
CA SER A 86 5.50 8.05 -9.96
C SER A 86 6.12 6.74 -9.45
N ALA A 87 6.84 6.78 -8.33
CA ALA A 87 7.37 5.57 -7.69
C ALA A 87 6.24 4.67 -7.19
N THR A 88 5.18 5.24 -6.64
CA THR A 88 4.00 4.49 -6.17
C THR A 88 3.31 3.80 -7.34
N PHE A 89 3.10 4.51 -8.46
CA PHE A 89 2.56 3.94 -9.69
C PHE A 89 3.39 2.73 -10.17
N ALA A 90 4.72 2.89 -10.25
CA ALA A 90 5.61 1.81 -10.64
C ALA A 90 5.55 0.61 -9.67
N ASN A 91 5.61 0.88 -8.36
CA ASN A 91 5.58 -0.14 -7.30
C ASN A 91 4.29 -0.96 -7.29
N VAL A 92 3.14 -0.33 -7.52
CA VAL A 92 1.87 -1.05 -7.57
C VAL A 92 1.83 -1.98 -8.79
N ILE A 93 2.34 -1.53 -9.95
CA ILE A 93 2.38 -2.37 -11.16
C ILE A 93 3.39 -3.50 -11.00
N THR A 94 4.59 -3.24 -10.45
CA THR A 94 5.57 -4.31 -10.22
C THR A 94 5.13 -5.28 -9.13
N GLY A 95 4.62 -4.78 -8.00
CA GLY A 95 4.23 -5.60 -6.85
C GLY A 95 2.94 -6.39 -7.06
N LYS A 96 1.89 -5.80 -7.65
CA LYS A 96 0.59 -6.47 -7.85
C LYS A 96 0.50 -7.20 -9.18
N HIS A 97 1.15 -6.68 -10.22
CA HIS A 97 1.00 -7.17 -11.60
C HIS A 97 2.31 -7.73 -12.21
N GLY A 98 3.40 -7.76 -11.43
CA GLY A 98 4.67 -8.33 -11.89
C GLY A 98 5.34 -7.56 -13.02
N GLY A 99 4.99 -6.28 -13.16
CA GLY A 99 5.46 -5.43 -14.27
C GLY A 99 4.73 -5.68 -15.60
N ALA A 100 3.72 -6.56 -15.62
CA ALA A 100 2.96 -6.87 -16.83
C ALA A 100 1.76 -5.92 -16.99
N ILE A 101 1.54 -5.46 -18.22
CA ILE A 101 0.41 -4.63 -18.64
C ILE A 101 -0.29 -5.36 -19.77
N LYS A 102 -1.63 -5.47 -19.70
CA LYS A 102 -2.42 -6.32 -20.60
C LYS A 102 -2.23 -5.93 -22.07
N GLU A 103 -2.15 -4.65 -22.35
CA GLU A 103 -2.00 -4.08 -23.69
C GLU A 103 -0.62 -4.35 -24.31
N LEU A 104 0.37 -4.72 -23.48
CA LEU A 104 1.74 -5.09 -23.92
C LEU A 104 1.94 -6.61 -24.05
N GLY A 105 0.88 -7.40 -23.85
CA GLY A 105 0.94 -8.86 -23.93
C GLY A 105 1.91 -9.46 -22.93
N ASN A 106 2.95 -10.13 -23.45
CA ASN A 106 3.96 -10.81 -22.63
C ASN A 106 5.13 -9.92 -22.22
N GLU A 107 5.23 -8.70 -22.76
CA GLU A 107 6.29 -7.77 -22.38
C GLU A 107 6.06 -7.25 -20.96
N LYS A 108 7.09 -7.38 -20.13
CA LYS A 108 7.13 -6.80 -18.79
C LYS A 108 7.96 -5.53 -18.82
N LEU A 109 7.42 -4.47 -18.26
CA LEU A 109 8.17 -3.23 -18.10
C LEU A 109 8.98 -3.28 -16.81
N ASP A 110 10.22 -2.83 -16.89
CA ASP A 110 11.04 -2.61 -15.70
C ASP A 110 10.55 -1.39 -14.90
N GLN A 111 11.02 -1.30 -13.66
CA GLN A 111 10.68 -0.25 -12.72
C GLN A 111 10.93 1.17 -13.29
N LYS A 112 12.02 1.35 -14.05
CA LYS A 112 12.42 2.67 -14.59
C LYS A 112 11.49 3.09 -15.73
N LYS A 113 11.14 2.16 -16.63
CA LYS A 113 10.15 2.39 -17.68
C LYS A 113 8.79 2.73 -17.09
N LEU A 114 8.34 1.97 -16.08
CA LEU A 114 7.08 2.22 -15.38
C LEU A 114 7.07 3.56 -14.65
N TYR A 115 8.16 3.92 -13.98
CA TYR A 115 8.32 5.22 -13.33
C TYR A 115 8.16 6.36 -14.34
N ASN A 116 8.90 6.31 -15.45
CA ASN A 116 8.86 7.35 -16.48
C ASN A 116 7.49 7.45 -17.16
N ALA A 117 6.86 6.31 -17.47
CA ALA A 117 5.51 6.27 -18.02
C ALA A 117 4.49 6.84 -17.03
N GLY A 118 4.59 6.44 -15.76
CA GLY A 118 3.77 6.94 -14.65
C GLY A 118 3.91 8.44 -14.48
N THR A 119 5.14 8.98 -14.48
CA THR A 119 5.39 10.42 -14.41
C THR A 119 4.65 11.19 -15.50
N PHE A 120 4.77 10.75 -16.76
CA PHE A 120 4.08 11.43 -17.87
C PHE A 120 2.56 11.35 -17.74
N GLN A 121 2.02 10.18 -17.42
CA GLN A 121 0.57 9.98 -17.27
C GLN A 121 -0.01 10.76 -16.09
N ILE A 122 0.67 10.76 -14.94
CA ILE A 122 0.26 11.49 -13.74
C ILE A 122 0.24 12.99 -14.01
N VAL A 123 1.27 13.54 -14.66
CA VAL A 123 1.29 14.97 -15.03
C VAL A 123 0.14 15.29 -15.99
N GLY A 124 -0.11 14.44 -16.99
CA GLY A 124 -1.25 14.61 -17.90
C GLY A 124 -2.58 14.66 -17.16
N SER A 125 -2.85 13.67 -16.30
CA SER A 125 -4.05 13.63 -15.46
C SER A 125 -4.14 14.82 -14.50
N ALA A 126 -3.02 15.27 -13.92
CA ALA A 126 -3.02 16.38 -12.98
C ALA A 126 -3.27 17.73 -13.66
N LEU A 127 -2.87 17.91 -14.92
CA LEU A 127 -3.21 19.08 -15.72
C LEU A 127 -4.73 19.20 -15.96
N ASP A 128 -5.45 18.07 -16.03
CA ASP A 128 -6.91 18.07 -16.17
C ASP A 128 -7.62 18.33 -14.82
N ILE A 129 -7.06 17.88 -13.70
CA ILE A 129 -7.69 17.93 -12.37
C ILE A 129 -7.37 19.22 -11.61
N CYS A 130 -6.11 19.66 -11.63
CA CYS A 130 -5.61 20.78 -10.83
C CYS A 130 -4.56 21.61 -11.61
N PRO A 131 -4.94 22.19 -12.77
CA PRO A 131 -4.00 22.90 -13.64
C PRO A 131 -3.24 24.04 -12.95
N GLU A 132 -3.83 24.65 -11.93
CA GLU A 132 -3.22 25.73 -11.13
C GLU A 132 -2.06 25.26 -10.26
N SER A 133 -2.07 23.98 -9.85
CA SER A 133 -1.02 23.38 -9.01
C SER A 133 0.19 22.92 -9.82
N ILE A 134 0.12 22.92 -11.16
CA ILE A 134 1.19 22.40 -12.01
C ILE A 134 2.10 23.55 -12.48
N PRO A 135 3.42 23.48 -12.21
CA PRO A 135 4.36 24.49 -12.68
C PRO A 135 4.34 24.68 -14.20
N LYS A 136 4.41 25.93 -14.67
CA LYS A 136 4.33 26.27 -16.10
C LYS A 136 5.39 25.55 -16.95
N ASN A 137 6.61 25.39 -16.43
CA ASN A 137 7.68 24.67 -17.11
C ASN A 137 7.30 23.19 -17.35
N ILE A 138 6.72 22.52 -16.34
CA ILE A 138 6.28 21.12 -16.46
C ILE A 138 5.14 20.99 -17.45
N LYS A 139 4.18 21.93 -17.43
CA LYS A 139 3.10 21.99 -18.43
C LYS A 139 3.65 22.11 -19.86
N ASN A 140 4.57 23.04 -20.08
CA ASN A 140 5.18 23.26 -21.40
C ASN A 140 5.96 22.02 -21.89
N ASP A 141 6.71 21.39 -20.98
CA ASP A 141 7.45 20.16 -21.29
C ASP A 141 6.52 18.99 -21.63
N TYR A 142 5.41 18.85 -20.90
CA TYR A 142 4.37 17.87 -21.18
C TYR A 142 3.76 18.09 -22.57
N GLU A 143 3.33 19.32 -22.89
CA GLU A 143 2.73 19.65 -24.18
C GLU A 143 3.70 19.42 -25.35
N LYS A 144 4.98 19.74 -25.15
CA LYS A 144 6.03 19.49 -26.15
C LYS A 144 6.19 17.99 -26.43
N ARG A 145 6.28 17.18 -25.38
CA ARG A 145 6.38 15.71 -25.49
C ARG A 145 5.12 15.11 -26.12
N LEU A 146 3.94 15.57 -25.71
CA LEU A 146 2.66 15.12 -26.27
C LEU A 146 2.59 15.38 -27.78
N LYS A 147 2.98 16.58 -28.23
CA LYS A 147 3.05 16.92 -29.66
C LYS A 147 4.01 16.01 -30.44
N GLN A 148 5.14 15.63 -29.84
CA GLN A 148 6.10 14.70 -30.46
C GLN A 148 5.52 13.29 -30.59
N LEU A 149 4.85 12.79 -29.55
CA LEU A 149 4.19 11.48 -29.56
C LEU A 149 3.08 11.40 -30.62
N VAL A 150 2.22 12.43 -30.70
CA VAL A 150 1.14 12.50 -31.70
C VAL A 150 1.68 12.60 -33.13
N LYS A 151 2.82 13.28 -33.35
CA LYS A 151 3.47 13.31 -34.66
C LYS A 151 4.10 11.97 -35.02
N GLY A 152 4.68 11.27 -34.04
CA GLY A 152 5.29 9.96 -34.23
C GLY A 152 4.29 8.85 -34.51
N SER A 153 3.07 8.93 -33.95
CA SER A 153 2.02 7.92 -34.14
C SER A 153 1.22 8.08 -35.44
N LYS A 154 1.35 9.21 -36.14
CA LYS A 154 0.74 9.45 -37.46
C LYS A 154 1.61 8.99 -38.63
N LYS A 155 2.75 8.38 -38.33
CA LYS A 155 3.74 7.88 -39.29
C LYS A 155 3.72 6.36 -39.28
#